data_AF-A0A3A0CUE6-F1
#
_entry.id   AF-A0A3A0CUE6-F1
#
_cell.length_a   1.000
_cell.length_b   1.000
_cell.length_c   1.000
_cell.angle_alpha   90.00
_cell.angle_beta   90.00
_cell.angle_gamma   90.00
#
_symmetry.space_group_name_H-M   'P 1'
#
loop_
_entity.id
_entity.type
_entity.pdbx_description
1 polymer ?
#
loop_
_entity_poly.entity_id
_entity_poly.type
_entity_poly.pdbx_seq_one_letter_code
_entity_poly.pdbx_strand_id
1 'polypeptide(L)'
;MPRRSLLLFIFHRICPMRPGCVGHFRFYSPRGARRAFQRPLSVRRSACYSDHVMFTPPTAINVIRADRVVEVTWTPGHLARYPIRLLRLRCACAQCVNELTGEPILDPATVPDSIGIVALQAVGKYAVRFTYSDGHDTGIMTWQRLAELCPCPACRTQAEKSFATMPCPPRGQ
;
A
#
# COMPACT_ATOMS: atom_id res chain seq x y z
N MET A 1 47.36 30.63 -45.02
CA MET A 1 46.83 29.35 -45.56
C MET A 1 47.47 28.20 -44.78
N PRO A 2 46.81 27.09 -44.41
CA PRO A 2 45.37 26.85 -44.23
C PRO A 2 44.99 26.12 -42.89
N ARG A 3 43.71 26.29 -42.50
CA ARG A 3 42.72 25.31 -41.98
C ARG A 3 42.99 24.48 -40.71
N ARG A 4 42.12 24.69 -39.70
CA ARG A 4 41.20 23.74 -39.02
C ARG A 4 40.57 24.46 -37.80
N SER A 5 39.28 24.78 -37.84
CA SER A 5 38.10 23.98 -37.42
C SER A 5 37.67 24.22 -35.97
N LEU A 6 36.37 24.52 -35.86
CA LEU A 6 35.45 24.40 -34.73
C LEU A 6 35.70 25.24 -33.46
N LEU A 7 34.88 26.27 -33.31
CA LEU A 7 34.28 26.62 -32.01
C LEU A 7 32.80 26.89 -32.23
N LEU A 8 31.96 26.00 -31.68
CA LEU A 8 30.52 26.15 -31.56
C LEU A 8 30.26 26.81 -30.19
N PHE A 9 29.92 28.10 -30.18
CA PHE A 9 29.36 28.81 -29.02
C PHE A 9 27.94 29.25 -29.42
N ILE A 10 26.91 28.64 -28.84
CA ILE A 10 26.19 29.11 -27.64
C ILE A 10 25.22 30.25 -27.96
N PHE A 11 23.93 29.92 -27.80
CA PHE A 11 22.81 30.76 -27.33
C PHE A 11 22.44 31.98 -28.22
N HIS A 12 21.18 32.22 -28.58
CA HIS A 12 20.07 32.48 -27.67
C HIS A 12 18.74 32.44 -28.42
N ARG A 13 17.70 32.05 -27.65
CA ARG A 13 16.33 32.57 -27.68
C ARG A 13 16.06 33.63 -28.74
N ILE A 14 15.01 33.45 -29.52
CA ILE A 14 13.99 34.50 -29.72
C ILE A 14 12.68 33.78 -30.06
N CYS A 15 11.69 33.96 -29.19
CA CYS A 15 10.28 33.72 -29.49
C CYS A 15 9.55 34.98 -29.01
N PRO A 16 8.94 35.75 -29.91
CA PRO A 16 7.85 36.63 -29.54
C PRO A 16 6.58 36.25 -30.30
N MET A 17 5.50 36.17 -29.53
CA MET A 17 4.13 35.93 -29.95
C MET A 17 3.52 37.10 -30.76
N ARG A 18 2.48 36.75 -31.55
CA ARG A 18 1.19 37.45 -31.83
C ARG A 18 1.21 38.63 -32.82
N PRO A 19 0.05 39.10 -33.39
CA PRO A 19 -1.37 38.64 -33.34
C PRO A 19 -2.15 38.67 -34.70
N GLY A 20 -3.41 38.18 -34.73
CA GLY A 20 -4.47 38.53 -35.70
C GLY A 20 -4.96 37.36 -36.60
N CYS A 21 -6.11 36.72 -36.34
CA CYS A 21 -7.47 37.04 -36.87
C CYS A 21 -7.51 37.00 -38.42
N VAL A 22 -8.36 36.25 -39.16
CA VAL A 22 -9.68 35.62 -38.97
C VAL A 22 -9.87 34.55 -40.06
N GLY A 23 -10.74 33.56 -39.83
CA GLY A 23 -11.16 32.61 -40.87
C GLY A 23 -12.17 31.60 -40.35
N HIS A 24 -13.43 32.02 -40.25
CA HIS A 24 -14.57 31.24 -39.79
C HIS A 24 -14.89 30.15 -40.83
N PHE A 25 -14.67 28.87 -40.49
CA PHE A 25 -15.22 27.75 -41.26
C PHE A 25 -16.14 26.93 -40.36
N ARG A 26 -17.44 27.14 -40.57
CA ARG A 26 -18.51 26.25 -40.13
C ARG A 26 -18.29 24.90 -40.82
N PHE A 27 -17.95 23.87 -40.05
CA PHE A 27 -18.08 22.50 -40.50
C PHE A 27 -19.33 21.86 -39.90
N TYR A 28 -20.20 21.49 -40.83
CA TYR A 28 -21.45 20.77 -40.69
C TYR A 28 -21.21 19.41 -40.01
N SER A 29 -21.95 19.11 -38.94
CA SER A 29 -21.93 17.80 -38.27
C SER A 29 -22.64 16.75 -39.13
N PRO A 30 -21.98 15.66 -39.56
CA PRO A 30 -22.69 14.50 -40.05
C PRO A 30 -23.16 13.67 -38.85
N ARG A 31 -24.48 13.45 -38.82
CA ARG A 31 -25.13 12.42 -38.01
C ARG A 31 -24.46 11.07 -38.25
N GLY A 32 -24.28 10.31 -37.17
CA GLY A 32 -24.16 8.85 -37.25
C GLY A 32 -22.74 8.30 -37.21
N ALA A 33 -22.10 8.39 -36.05
CA ALA A 33 -21.14 7.38 -35.64
C ALA A 33 -21.30 7.20 -34.13
N ARG A 34 -22.05 6.17 -33.72
CA ARG A 34 -21.93 5.65 -32.36
C ARG A 34 -20.48 5.16 -32.26
N ARG A 35 -19.57 5.99 -31.75
CA ARG A 35 -18.28 5.52 -31.28
C ARG A 35 -18.62 4.58 -30.13
N ALA A 36 -18.59 3.28 -30.41
CA ALA A 36 -18.30 2.30 -29.39
C ALA A 36 -16.99 2.77 -28.78
N PHE A 37 -17.08 3.49 -27.67
CA PHE A 37 -15.96 3.65 -26.75
C PHE A 37 -15.66 2.23 -26.33
N GLN A 38 -14.75 1.58 -27.06
CA GLN A 38 -14.10 0.37 -26.63
C GLN A 38 -13.44 0.76 -25.32
N ARG A 39 -14.13 0.47 -24.23
CA ARG A 39 -13.58 0.52 -22.88
C ARG A 39 -12.28 -0.27 -22.98
N PRO A 40 -11.12 0.35 -22.70
CA PRO A 40 -9.87 -0.39 -22.73
C PRO A 40 -10.05 -1.61 -21.83
N LEU A 41 -9.67 -2.77 -22.36
CA LEU A 41 -9.73 -4.05 -21.67
C LEU A 41 -9.10 -3.87 -20.29
N SER A 42 -9.94 -4.05 -19.28
CA SER A 42 -9.65 -4.25 -17.86
C SER A 42 -8.20 -3.99 -17.45
N VAL A 43 -7.97 -2.85 -16.80
CA VAL A 43 -7.00 -2.83 -15.69
C VAL A 43 -7.43 -3.98 -14.78
N ARG A 44 -6.66 -5.08 -14.80
CA ARG A 44 -6.81 -6.17 -13.83
C ARG A 44 -6.64 -5.52 -12.47
N ARG A 45 -7.76 -5.26 -11.78
CA ARG A 45 -7.74 -4.83 -10.39
C ARG A 45 -6.87 -5.83 -9.65
N SER A 46 -5.76 -5.35 -9.08
CA SER A 46 -4.81 -6.17 -8.33
C SER A 46 -5.58 -6.94 -7.27
N ALA A 47 -5.69 -8.26 -7.44
CA ALA A 47 -6.58 -9.15 -6.70
C ALA A 47 -6.25 -9.31 -5.20
N CYS A 48 -5.32 -8.53 -4.66
CA CYS A 48 -5.01 -8.54 -3.22
C CYS A 48 -5.99 -7.70 -2.40
N TYR A 49 -6.64 -6.70 -3.00
CA TYR A 49 -7.53 -5.75 -2.33
C TYR A 49 -8.90 -5.76 -3.02
N SER A 50 -9.50 -6.94 -3.12
CA SER A 50 -10.96 -6.95 -3.27
C SER A 50 -11.48 -6.59 -1.88
N ASP A 51 -12.35 -5.58 -1.74
CA ASP A 51 -12.97 -5.19 -0.47
C ASP A 51 -13.60 -6.37 0.32
N HIS A 52 -13.76 -7.55 -0.32
CA HIS A 52 -14.23 -8.81 0.25
C HIS A 52 -13.15 -9.72 0.89
N VAL A 53 -11.85 -9.47 0.73
CA VAL A 53 -10.78 -10.27 1.37
C VAL A 53 -10.65 -9.94 2.87
N MET A 54 -11.09 -8.74 3.28
CA MET A 54 -10.74 -8.18 4.60
C MET A 54 -11.52 -8.77 5.78
N PHE A 55 -12.61 -9.51 5.53
CA PHE A 55 -13.45 -10.09 6.60
C PHE A 55 -13.49 -11.62 6.62
N THR A 56 -12.85 -12.28 5.65
CA THR A 56 -12.85 -13.75 5.60
C THR A 56 -11.70 -14.29 6.43
N PRO A 57 -11.92 -15.27 7.33
CA PRO A 57 -10.83 -15.90 8.05
C PRO A 57 -9.82 -16.54 7.06
N PRO A 58 -8.53 -16.52 7.37
CA PRO A 58 -7.54 -17.18 6.54
C PRO A 58 -7.76 -18.68 6.53
N THR A 59 -7.41 -19.32 5.41
CA THR A 59 -7.50 -20.78 5.25
C THR A 59 -6.36 -21.50 5.96
N ALA A 60 -5.19 -20.87 6.08
CA ALA A 60 -4.03 -21.42 6.75
C ALA A 60 -3.14 -20.33 7.35
N ILE A 61 -2.45 -20.68 8.44
CA ILE A 61 -1.42 -19.86 9.06
C ILE A 61 -0.23 -20.75 9.44
N ASN A 62 0.95 -20.41 8.96
CA ASN A 62 2.17 -21.19 9.13
C ASN A 62 3.28 -20.31 9.71
N VAL A 63 4.00 -20.80 10.73
CA VAL A 63 5.16 -20.12 11.29
C VAL A 63 6.43 -20.73 10.73
N ILE A 64 7.11 -19.99 9.84
CA ILE A 64 8.37 -20.38 9.22
C ILE A 64 9.50 -19.86 10.12
N ARG A 65 9.94 -20.69 11.07
CA ARG A 65 10.94 -20.30 12.08
C ARG A 65 12.30 -19.94 11.50
N ALA A 66 12.75 -20.66 10.47
CA ALA A 66 14.03 -20.40 9.81
C ALA A 66 14.11 -18.96 9.25
N ASP A 67 13.04 -18.50 8.61
CA ASP A 67 12.96 -17.18 7.98
C ASP A 67 12.45 -16.09 8.94
N ARG A 68 12.01 -16.46 10.16
CA ARG A 68 11.30 -15.57 11.10
C ARG A 68 10.10 -14.88 10.45
N VAL A 69 9.29 -15.65 9.74
CA VAL A 69 8.10 -15.18 9.01
C VAL A 69 6.87 -15.98 9.42
N VAL A 70 5.73 -15.29 9.54
CA VAL A 70 4.40 -15.90 9.54
C VAL A 70 3.82 -15.80 8.15
N GLU A 71 3.44 -16.94 7.59
CA GLU A 71 2.75 -17.02 6.32
C GLU A 71 1.25 -17.20 6.58
N VAL A 72 0.44 -16.36 5.94
CA VAL A 72 -1.02 -16.42 6.03
C VAL A 72 -1.60 -16.56 4.64
N THR A 73 -2.42 -17.59 4.46
CA THR A 73 -3.13 -17.86 3.21
C THR A 73 -4.56 -17.39 3.33
N TRP A 74 -4.89 -16.34 2.59
CA TRP A 74 -6.21 -15.72 2.53
C TRP A 74 -7.04 -16.30 1.38
N THR A 75 -8.36 -16.22 1.51
CA THR A 75 -9.29 -16.56 0.43
C THR A 75 -9.76 -15.29 -0.29
N PRO A 76 -9.74 -15.24 -1.64
CA PRO A 76 -9.27 -16.27 -2.56
C PRO A 76 -7.77 -16.14 -2.90
N GLY A 77 -6.96 -17.11 -2.44
CA GLY A 77 -5.60 -17.39 -2.93
C GLY A 77 -4.52 -16.35 -2.63
N HIS A 78 -4.76 -15.35 -1.77
CA HIS A 78 -3.75 -14.35 -1.46
C HIS A 78 -2.81 -14.86 -0.36
N LEU A 79 -1.52 -15.00 -0.69
CA LEU A 79 -0.48 -15.38 0.26
C LEU A 79 0.24 -14.15 0.79
N ALA A 80 0.27 -13.97 2.11
CA ALA A 80 0.94 -12.87 2.77
C ALA A 80 2.02 -13.40 3.73
N ARG A 81 3.22 -12.83 3.64
CA ARG A 81 4.38 -13.21 4.47
C ARG A 81 4.74 -12.04 5.39
N TYR A 82 4.52 -12.22 6.68
CA TYR A 82 4.73 -11.21 7.72
C TYR A 82 6.01 -11.50 8.50
N PRO A 83 6.98 -10.58 8.53
CA PRO A 83 8.10 -10.70 9.46
C PRO A 83 7.59 -10.76 10.91
N ILE A 84 8.10 -11.69 11.73
CA ILE A 84 7.64 -11.84 13.12
C ILE A 84 7.87 -10.55 13.91
N ARG A 85 9.01 -9.89 13.69
CA ARG A 85 9.31 -8.58 14.28
C ARG A 85 8.25 -7.53 13.95
N LEU A 86 7.77 -7.50 12.70
CA LEU A 86 6.70 -6.57 12.30
C LEU A 86 5.42 -6.82 13.11
N LEU A 87 5.04 -8.10 13.27
CA LEU A 87 3.84 -8.45 14.06
C LEU A 87 4.00 -8.03 15.53
N ARG A 88 5.18 -8.24 16.12
CA ARG A 88 5.45 -7.81 17.50
C ARG A 88 5.38 -6.30 17.67
N LEU A 89 5.99 -5.55 16.75
CA LEU A 89 5.99 -4.09 16.76
C LEU A 89 4.59 -3.49 16.54
N ARG A 90 3.69 -4.26 15.93
CA ARG A 90 2.30 -3.87 15.67
C ARG A 90 1.30 -4.56 16.59
N CYS A 91 1.77 -5.10 17.72
CA CYS A 91 0.92 -5.65 18.77
C CYS A 91 -0.04 -4.56 19.29
N ALA A 92 -1.32 -4.87 19.38
CA ALA A 92 -2.38 -3.94 19.78
C ALA A 92 -2.91 -4.19 21.20
N CYS A 93 -2.12 -4.82 22.07
CA CYS A 93 -2.50 -5.01 23.47
C CYS A 93 -2.26 -3.74 24.30
N ALA A 94 -2.89 -3.67 25.47
CA ALA A 94 -2.78 -2.56 26.42
C ALA A 94 -1.33 -2.25 26.87
N GLN A 95 -0.43 -3.22 26.81
CA GLN A 95 0.99 -3.02 27.14
C GLN A 95 1.80 -2.41 25.98
N CYS A 96 1.30 -2.52 24.75
CA CYS A 96 2.00 -2.05 23.55
C CYS A 96 1.40 -0.78 22.97
N VAL A 97 0.11 -0.52 23.22
CA VAL A 97 -0.64 0.62 22.69
C VAL A 97 -1.49 1.22 23.80
N ASN A 98 -1.54 2.55 23.86
CA ASN A 98 -2.41 3.26 24.78
C ASN A 98 -3.88 3.06 24.38
N GLU A 99 -4.71 2.57 25.30
CA GLU A 99 -6.12 2.27 25.01
C GLU A 99 -6.97 3.52 24.69
N LEU A 100 -6.57 4.69 25.21
CA LEU A 100 -7.30 5.94 25.03
C LEU A 100 -6.86 6.68 23.77
N THR A 101 -5.55 6.77 23.53
CA THR A 101 -5.00 7.55 22.39
C THR A 101 -4.71 6.70 21.17
N GLY A 102 -4.59 5.38 21.31
CA GLY A 102 -4.17 4.47 20.23
C GLY A 102 -2.70 4.60 19.86
N GLU A 103 -1.91 5.38 20.60
CA GLU A 103 -0.49 5.58 20.33
C GLU A 103 0.35 4.38 20.78
N PRO A 104 1.35 3.97 19.98
CA PRO A 104 2.25 2.90 20.38
C PRO A 104 3.12 3.34 21.56
N ILE A 105 3.04 2.58 22.66
CA ILE A 105 3.88 2.74 23.87
C ILE A 105 5.14 1.88 23.75
N LEU A 106 5.07 0.78 22.99
CA LEU A 106 6.19 -0.13 22.79
C LEU A 106 7.37 0.58 22.13
N ASP A 107 8.50 0.62 22.82
CA ASP A 107 9.77 1.08 22.26
C ASP A 107 10.31 0.05 21.24
N PRO A 108 10.46 0.41 19.95
CA PRO A 108 11.00 -0.49 18.94
C PRO A 108 12.41 -1.02 19.25
N ALA A 109 13.23 -0.29 20.01
CA ALA A 109 14.58 -0.72 20.36
C ALA A 109 14.60 -1.90 21.33
N THR A 110 13.53 -2.09 22.12
CA THR A 110 13.41 -3.19 23.09
C THR A 110 13.07 -4.53 22.42
N VAL A 111 12.55 -4.50 21.18
CA VAL A 111 12.23 -5.71 20.43
C VAL A 111 13.51 -6.21 19.75
N PRO A 112 13.94 -7.47 19.94
CA PRO A 112 15.11 -8.02 19.28
C PRO A 112 14.84 -8.44 17.84
N ASP A 113 15.82 -8.31 16.93
CA ASP A 113 15.68 -8.74 15.52
C ASP A 113 15.57 -10.25 15.36
N SER A 114 16.05 -11.00 16.36
CA SER A 114 15.96 -12.45 16.46
C SER A 114 14.61 -12.94 16.99
N ILE A 115 13.65 -12.05 17.28
CA ILE A 115 12.37 -12.42 17.88
C ILE A 115 11.65 -13.51 17.07
N GLY A 116 11.17 -14.52 17.78
CA GLY A 116 10.44 -15.65 17.23
C GLY A 116 9.05 -15.81 17.83
N ILE A 117 8.27 -16.73 17.24
CA ILE A 117 7.00 -17.19 17.79
C ILE A 117 7.23 -18.56 18.43
N VAL A 118 6.92 -18.63 19.72
CA VAL A 118 6.96 -19.85 20.54
C VAL A 118 5.69 -20.65 20.30
N ALA A 119 4.52 -20.00 20.40
CA ALA A 119 3.22 -20.62 20.24
C ALA A 119 2.25 -19.74 19.44
N LEU A 120 1.30 -20.38 18.79
CA LEU A 120 0.25 -19.76 18.01
C LEU A 120 -1.07 -20.40 18.40
N GLN A 121 -2.05 -19.59 18.79
CA GLN A 121 -3.36 -20.06 19.24
C GLN A 121 -4.47 -19.29 18.51
N ALA A 122 -5.42 -20.01 17.92
CA ALA A 122 -6.61 -19.38 17.36
C ALA A 122 -7.50 -18.84 18.49
N VAL A 123 -7.99 -17.62 18.33
CA VAL A 123 -8.94 -16.99 19.24
C VAL A 123 -10.29 -16.93 18.54
N GLY A 124 -11.13 -17.93 18.81
CA GLY A 124 -12.41 -18.10 18.13
C GLY A 124 -12.25 -18.16 16.61
N LYS A 125 -13.09 -17.42 15.89
CA LYS A 125 -13.09 -17.34 14.42
C LYS A 125 -12.57 -16.01 13.86
N TYR A 126 -12.08 -15.10 14.71
CA TYR A 126 -11.83 -13.71 14.32
C TYR A 126 -10.37 -13.25 14.51
N ALA A 127 -9.56 -14.03 15.23
CA ALA A 127 -8.21 -13.61 15.57
C ALA A 127 -7.27 -14.79 15.87
N VAL A 128 -5.99 -14.45 15.97
CA VAL A 128 -4.91 -15.31 16.46
C VAL A 128 -4.16 -14.62 17.59
N ARG A 129 -3.76 -15.39 18.58
CA ARG A 129 -2.82 -14.97 19.63
C ARG A 129 -1.45 -15.55 19.30
N PHE A 130 -0.43 -14.71 19.43
CA PHE A 130 0.97 -15.12 19.30
C PHE A 130 1.66 -15.06 20.66
N THR A 131 2.38 -16.11 21.01
CA THR A 131 3.35 -16.10 22.10
C THR A 131 4.73 -15.89 21.51
N TYR A 132 5.39 -14.82 21.93
CA TYR A 132 6.69 -14.41 21.42
C TYR A 132 7.83 -14.91 22.31
N SER A 133 9.04 -14.99 21.74
CA SER A 133 10.24 -15.44 22.46
C SER A 133 10.73 -14.48 23.54
N ASP A 134 10.26 -13.22 23.55
CA ASP A 134 10.51 -12.24 24.61
C ASP A 134 9.60 -12.45 25.85
N GLY A 135 8.75 -13.48 25.82
CA GLY A 135 7.80 -13.79 26.88
C GLY A 135 6.43 -13.10 26.72
N HIS A 136 6.24 -12.26 25.70
CA HIS A 136 4.98 -11.56 25.49
C HIS A 136 3.91 -12.49 24.88
N ASP A 137 2.70 -12.51 25.44
CA ASP A 137 1.64 -13.44 25.04
C ASP A 137 0.21 -12.86 25.04
N THR A 138 0.06 -11.59 25.44
CA THR A 138 -1.26 -10.93 25.57
C THR A 138 -1.80 -10.36 24.26
N GLY A 139 -0.95 -10.27 23.23
CA GLY A 139 -1.29 -9.72 21.92
C GLY A 139 -2.26 -10.60 21.12
N ILE A 140 -3.50 -10.14 20.97
CA ILE A 140 -4.48 -10.72 20.03
C ILE A 140 -4.43 -9.94 18.73
N MET A 141 -4.24 -10.65 17.63
CA MET A 141 -4.20 -10.08 16.28
C MET A 141 -5.43 -10.53 15.50
N THR A 142 -6.34 -9.60 15.22
CA THR A 142 -7.54 -9.90 14.41
C THR A 142 -7.17 -10.17 12.96
N TRP A 143 -8.01 -10.90 12.24
CA TRP A 143 -7.82 -11.13 10.80
C TRP A 143 -7.78 -9.82 10.02
N GLN A 144 -8.68 -8.89 10.37
CA GLN A 144 -8.66 -7.53 9.81
C GLN A 144 -7.30 -6.86 10.02
N ARG A 145 -6.75 -6.92 11.23
CA ARG A 145 -5.48 -6.30 11.54
C ARG A 145 -4.32 -6.93 10.77
N LEU A 146 -4.29 -8.25 10.63
CA LEU A 146 -3.29 -8.91 9.78
C LEU A 146 -3.44 -8.47 8.31
N ALA A 147 -4.65 -8.32 7.81
CA ALA A 147 -4.89 -7.89 6.44
C ALA A 147 -4.42 -6.43 6.21
N GLU A 148 -4.68 -5.52 7.16
CA GLU A 148 -4.18 -4.14 7.13
C GLU A 148 -2.65 -4.06 7.15
N LEU A 149 -2.01 -4.97 7.88
CA LEU A 149 -0.55 -5.04 8.00
C LEU A 149 0.12 -5.78 6.84
N CYS A 150 -0.62 -6.18 5.81
CA CYS A 150 -0.08 -6.98 4.72
C CYS A 150 1.09 -6.26 4.02
N PRO A 151 2.32 -6.80 4.07
CA PRO A 151 3.50 -6.12 3.54
C PRO A 151 3.63 -6.22 2.02
N CYS A 152 2.65 -6.85 1.35
CA CYS A 152 2.66 -7.09 -0.08
C CYS A 152 2.78 -5.77 -0.88
N PRO A 153 3.57 -5.71 -1.97
CA PRO A 153 3.75 -4.47 -2.73
C PRO A 153 2.44 -3.84 -3.20
N ALA A 154 1.50 -4.68 -3.64
CA ALA A 154 0.19 -4.23 -4.10
C ALA A 154 -0.68 -3.65 -2.96
N CYS A 155 -0.52 -4.14 -1.74
CA CYS A 155 -1.22 -3.69 -0.54
C CYS A 155 -0.61 -2.37 -0.02
N ARG A 156 0.73 -2.30 0.04
CA ARG A 156 1.49 -1.12 0.45
C ARG A 156 1.21 0.11 -0.43
N THR A 157 1.22 -0.10 -1.76
CA THR A 157 0.96 0.96 -2.74
C THR A 157 -0.46 1.55 -2.59
N GLN A 158 -1.41 0.79 -2.07
CA GLN A 158 -2.79 1.26 -1.87
C GLN A 158 -2.94 2.08 -0.59
N ALA A 159 -2.25 1.69 0.49
CA ALA A 159 -2.19 2.49 1.72
C ALA A 159 -1.61 3.89 1.47
N GLU A 160 -0.62 4.01 0.58
CA GLU A 160 -0.04 5.30 0.18
C GLU A 160 -1.05 6.14 -0.64
N LYS A 161 -1.80 5.50 -1.54
CA LYS A 161 -2.81 6.17 -2.38
C LYS A 161 -4.02 6.63 -1.59
N SER A 162 -4.52 5.84 -0.65
CA SER A 162 -5.67 6.21 0.18
C SER A 162 -5.37 7.42 1.08
N PHE A 163 -4.13 7.55 1.54
CA PHE A 163 -3.66 8.74 2.24
C PHE A 163 -3.56 9.96 1.32
N ALA A 164 -3.11 9.79 0.06
CA ALA A 164 -3.02 10.87 -0.92
C ALA A 164 -4.38 11.40 -1.41
N THR A 165 -5.46 10.63 -1.28
CA THR A 165 -6.83 11.05 -1.63
C THR A 165 -7.64 11.64 -0.47
N MET A 166 -7.10 11.68 0.75
CA MET A 166 -7.78 12.37 1.85
C MET A 166 -7.66 13.89 1.67
N PRO A 167 -8.77 14.63 1.49
CA PRO A 167 -8.71 16.08 1.44
C PRO A 167 -8.18 16.62 2.77
N CYS A 168 -7.26 17.59 2.69
CA CYS A 168 -6.76 18.33 3.85
C CYS A 168 -7.97 18.85 4.66
N PRO A 169 -8.07 18.55 5.97
CA PRO A 169 -9.10 19.18 6.78
C PRO A 169 -8.93 20.71 6.69
N PRO A 170 -10.01 21.49 6.50
CA PRO A 170 -9.90 22.93 6.50
C PRO A 170 -9.34 23.37 7.85
N ARG A 171 -8.26 24.17 7.83
CA ARG A 171 -7.80 24.87 9.03
C ARG A 171 -8.95 25.71 9.53
N GLY A 172 -9.44 25.37 10.73
CA GLY A 172 -10.46 26.16 11.43
C GLY A 172 -10.01 27.62 11.53
N GLN A 173 -10.93 28.51 11.18
CA GLN A 173 -10.82 29.96 11.39
C GLN A 173 -11.07 30.29 12.85
#